data_AF-A0A7C4IPQ8-F1
#
_entry.id   AF-A0A7C4IPQ8-F1
#
_cell.length_a   1.000
_cell.length_b   1.000
_cell.length_c   1.000
_cell.angle_alpha   90.00
_cell.angle_beta   90.00
_cell.angle_gamma   90.00
#
_symmetry.space_group_name_H-M   'P 1'
#
loop_
_entity.id
_entity.type
_entity.pdbx_description
1 polymer ?
#
loop_
_entity_poly.entity_id
_entity_poly.type
_entity_poly.pdbx_seq_one_letter_code
_entity_poly.pdbx_strand_id
1 'polypeptide(L)'
;MKQRARKKRFKLGPHAIRRFAAANGVRPPDFDEILSSVRAGAELPRPGTPKEAREILASMVRMALADGKVQQSELALLTKFAEAAGLARADVMMVLARERADLFREAKELLKNRGRS
;
A
#
# COMPACT_ATOMS: atom_id res chain seq x y z
N MET A 1 -34.79 1.58 16.41
CA MET A 1 -33.44 1.49 17.01
C MET A 1 -32.47 1.06 15.92
N LYS A 2 -31.55 1.94 15.48
CA LYS A 2 -30.80 1.80 14.22
C LYS A 2 -29.73 0.69 14.32
N GLN A 3 -29.77 -0.25 13.37
CA GLN A 3 -28.81 -1.35 13.23
C GLN A 3 -27.40 -0.79 13.02
N ARG A 4 -26.44 -1.23 13.85
CA ARG A 4 -25.03 -0.85 13.74
C ARG A 4 -24.42 -1.58 12.55
N ALA A 5 -24.10 -0.81 11.50
CA ALA A 5 -23.35 -1.30 10.35
C ALA A 5 -22.05 -1.96 10.80
N ARG A 6 -21.91 -3.28 10.57
CA ARG A 6 -20.65 -4.02 10.71
C ARG A 6 -19.61 -3.37 9.80
N LYS A 7 -18.69 -2.58 10.36
CA LYS A 7 -17.49 -2.10 9.67
C LYS A 7 -16.69 -3.33 9.24
N LYS A 8 -16.75 -3.72 7.96
CA LYS A 8 -15.87 -4.74 7.39
C LYS A 8 -14.44 -4.32 7.66
N ARG A 9 -13.75 -5.04 8.55
CA ARG A 9 -12.32 -4.82 8.83
C ARG A 9 -11.58 -5.07 7.52
N PHE A 10 -10.91 -4.02 7.07
CA PHE A 10 -10.04 -4.00 5.91
C PHE A 10 -9.05 -5.18 5.95
N LYS A 11 -8.96 -5.94 4.86
CA LYS A 11 -7.91 -6.92 4.63
C LYS A 11 -7.24 -6.54 3.30
N LEU A 12 -6.15 -5.77 3.35
CA LEU A 12 -5.08 -6.02 2.39
C LEU A 12 -4.83 -7.53 2.47
N GLY A 13 -4.97 -8.24 1.35
CA GLY A 13 -4.75 -9.68 1.36
C GLY A 13 -3.40 -9.96 2.02
N PRO A 14 -3.31 -10.84 3.05
CA PRO A 14 -2.03 -11.11 3.72
C PRO A 14 -0.94 -11.52 2.73
N HIS A 15 -1.33 -12.06 1.59
CA HIS A 15 -0.45 -12.40 0.47
C HIS A 15 0.22 -11.19 -0.21
N ALA A 16 -0.47 -10.06 -0.37
CA ALA A 16 0.08 -8.87 -1.03
C ALA A 16 1.19 -8.23 -0.19
N ILE A 17 0.95 -8.05 1.11
CA ILE A 17 1.95 -7.52 2.04
C ILE A 17 3.12 -8.49 2.19
N ARG A 18 2.88 -9.81 2.27
CA ARG A 18 3.95 -10.81 2.37
C ARG A 18 4.84 -10.85 1.12
N ARG A 19 4.24 -10.75 -0.07
CA ARG A 19 5.00 -10.64 -1.33
C ARG A 19 5.81 -9.35 -1.40
N PHE A 20 5.23 -8.24 -0.95
CA PHE A 20 5.94 -6.96 -0.87
C PHE A 20 7.12 -7.02 0.11
N ALA A 21 6.91 -7.58 1.31
CA ALA A 21 7.97 -7.76 2.31
C ALA A 21 9.13 -8.59 1.74
N ALA A 22 8.84 -9.72 1.10
CA ALA A 22 9.85 -10.55 0.45
C ALA A 22 10.60 -9.81 -0.67
N ALA A 23 9.91 -9.02 -1.50
CA ALA A 23 10.52 -8.22 -2.55
C ALA A 23 11.45 -7.11 -2.02
N ASN A 24 11.27 -6.70 -0.76
CA ASN A 24 12.11 -5.69 -0.09
C ASN A 24 13.12 -6.34 0.88
N GLY A 25 13.40 -7.64 0.74
CA GLY A 25 14.45 -8.33 1.51
C GLY A 25 14.05 -8.77 2.92
N VAL A 26 12.76 -8.68 3.29
CA VAL A 26 12.27 -9.19 4.58
C VAL A 26 12.05 -10.70 4.47
N ARG A 27 12.74 -11.48 5.30
CA ARG A 27 12.58 -12.94 5.30
C ARG A 27 11.22 -13.32 5.91
N PRO A 28 10.61 -14.45 5.52
CA PRO A 28 9.33 -14.90 6.10
C PRO A 28 9.26 -14.93 7.63
N PRO A 29 10.26 -15.46 8.38
CA PRO A 29 10.20 -15.46 9.85
C PRO A 29 10.25 -14.04 10.43
N ASP A 30 11.07 -13.15 9.86
CA ASP A 30 11.15 -11.75 10.29
C ASP A 30 9.82 -11.02 10.05
N PHE A 31 9.12 -11.33 8.95
CA PHE A 31 7.81 -10.75 8.65
C PHE A 31 6.77 -11.13 9.71
N ASP A 32 6.71 -12.40 10.10
CA ASP A 32 5.76 -12.89 11.10
C ASP A 32 6.06 -12.27 12.48
N GLU A 33 7.33 -12.08 12.82
CA GLU A 33 7.75 -11.39 14.04
C GLU A 33 7.35 -9.91 14.04
N ILE A 34 7.62 -9.19 12.95
CA ILE A 34 7.21 -7.78 12.77
C ILE A 34 5.68 -7.67 12.86
N LEU A 35 4.94 -8.56 12.21
CA LEU A 35 3.48 -8.52 12.24
C LEU A 35 2.93 -8.83 13.64
N SER A 36 3.59 -9.72 14.38
CA SER A 36 3.25 -10.05 15.76
C SER A 36 3.48 -8.84 16.69
N SER A 37 4.65 -8.19 16.60
CA SER A 37 4.99 -7.04 17.44
C SER A 37 4.05 -5.86 17.21
N VAL A 38 3.71 -5.56 15.95
CA VAL A 38 2.74 -4.51 15.61
C VAL A 38 1.34 -4.83 16.15
N ARG A 39 0.92 -6.10 16.11
CA ARG A 39 -0.36 -6.53 16.71
C ARG A 39 -0.36 -6.43 18.23
N ALA A 40 0.80 -6.62 18.86
CA ALA A 40 1.00 -6.43 20.29
C ALA A 40 1.10 -4.94 20.69
N GLY A 41 1.06 -4.02 19.72
CA GLY A 41 1.08 -2.58 19.97
C GLY A 41 2.46 -1.93 19.87
N ALA A 42 3.43 -2.59 19.24
CA ALA A 42 4.72 -1.96 18.94
C ALA A 42 4.51 -0.66 18.15
N GLU A 43 5.31 0.35 18.47
CA GLU A 43 5.26 1.62 17.75
C GLU A 43 5.78 1.44 16.32
N LEU A 44 5.03 1.98 15.35
CA LEU A 44 5.45 1.95 13.96
C LEU A 44 6.52 3.01 13.72
N PRO A 45 7.58 2.70 12.97
CA PRO A 45 8.57 3.69 12.58
C PRO A 45 7.87 4.82 11.81
N ARG A 46 8.13 6.06 12.23
CA ARG A 46 7.62 7.24 11.54
C ARG A 46 8.65 7.69 10.51
N PRO A 47 8.23 8.10 9.31
CA PRO A 47 9.16 8.65 8.33
C PRO A 47 9.89 9.86 8.94
N GLY A 48 11.21 9.90 8.83
CA GLY A 48 12.03 11.00 9.32
C GLY A 48 12.00 12.21 8.38
N THR A 49 11.59 12.04 7.13
CA THR A 49 11.52 13.12 6.13
C THR A 49 10.26 13.04 5.24
N PRO A 50 9.82 14.17 4.64
CA PRO A 50 8.72 14.18 3.67
C PRO A 50 9.01 13.33 2.42
N LYS A 51 10.28 13.19 2.03
CA LYS A 51 10.69 12.34 0.90
C LYS A 51 10.44 10.87 1.23
N GLU A 52 10.93 10.42 2.38
CA GLU A 52 10.73 9.06 2.88
C GLU A 52 9.23 8.75 3.06
N ALA A 53 8.45 9.70 3.57
CA ALA A 53 6.99 9.56 3.68
C ALA A 53 6.33 9.31 2.32
N ARG A 54 6.76 10.02 1.26
CA ARG A 54 6.25 9.82 -0.11
C ARG A 54 6.66 8.46 -0.67
N GLU A 55 7.87 7.99 -0.39
CA GLU A 55 8.37 6.69 -0.84
C GLU A 55 7.60 5.53 -0.18
N ILE A 56 7.32 5.64 1.12
CA ILE A 56 6.48 4.68 1.84
C ILE A 56 5.04 4.73 1.30
N LEU A 57 4.48 5.92 1.10
CA LEU A 57 3.14 6.09 0.53
C LEU A 57 3.04 5.46 -0.86
N ALA A 58 4.03 5.65 -1.73
CA ALA A 58 4.10 5.03 -3.05
C ALA A 58 4.10 3.51 -2.96
N SER A 59 4.86 2.95 -2.03
CA SER A 59 4.89 1.51 -1.77
C SER A 59 3.54 0.98 -1.28
N MET A 60 2.86 1.70 -0.38
CA MET A 60 1.52 1.36 0.08
C MET A 60 0.49 1.40 -1.07
N VAL A 61 0.58 2.40 -1.94
CA VAL A 61 -0.26 2.53 -3.13
C VAL A 61 -0.05 1.35 -4.09
N ARG A 62 1.20 0.97 -4.37
CA ARG A 62 1.51 -0.21 -5.20
C ARG A 62 0.91 -1.49 -4.63
N MET A 63 1.01 -1.67 -3.31
CA MET A 63 0.37 -2.81 -2.64
C MET A 63 -1.15 -2.79 -2.79
N ALA A 64 -1.79 -1.63 -2.63
CA ALA A 64 -3.24 -1.49 -2.81
C ALA A 64 -3.67 -1.69 -4.27
N LEU A 65 -2.82 -1.36 -5.24
CA LEU A 65 -3.07 -1.59 -6.67
C LEU A 65 -2.84 -3.03 -7.11
N ALA A 66 -2.22 -3.89 -6.29
CA ALA A 66 -1.93 -5.27 -6.65
C ALA A 66 -3.19 -6.08 -7.01
N ASP A 67 -4.31 -5.80 -6.34
CA ASP A 67 -5.61 -6.41 -6.61
C ASP A 67 -6.39 -5.67 -7.72
N GLY A 68 -5.75 -4.72 -8.40
CA GLY A 68 -6.24 -4.02 -9.60
C GLY A 68 -7.12 -2.79 -9.34
N LYS A 69 -7.57 -2.56 -8.10
CA LYS A 69 -8.39 -1.40 -7.72
C LYS A 69 -8.14 -0.98 -6.28
N VAL A 70 -8.06 0.33 -6.05
CA VAL A 70 -8.07 0.91 -4.70
C VAL A 70 -9.51 1.25 -4.29
N GLN A 71 -9.98 0.64 -3.22
CA GLN A 71 -11.29 0.88 -2.61
C GLN A 71 -11.28 2.16 -1.76
N GLN A 72 -12.47 2.70 -1.47
CA GLN A 72 -12.59 3.92 -0.65
C GLN A 72 -11.96 3.77 0.74
N SER A 73 -12.05 2.59 1.35
CA SER A 73 -11.43 2.29 2.65
C SER A 73 -9.89 2.31 2.59
N GLU A 74 -9.30 1.89 1.47
CA GLU A 74 -7.86 1.93 1.24
C GLU A 74 -7.38 3.35 1.03
N LEU A 75 -8.12 4.14 0.24
CA LEU A 75 -7.84 5.56 0.08
C LEU A 75 -7.91 6.30 1.42
N ALA A 76 -8.88 5.97 2.27
CA ALA A 76 -8.96 6.54 3.61
C ALA A 76 -7.75 6.15 4.49
N LEU A 77 -7.25 4.93 4.38
CA LEU A 77 -6.04 4.49 5.10
C LEU A 77 -4.78 5.21 4.61
N LEU A 78 -4.59 5.29 3.29
CA LEU A 78 -3.48 6.01 2.66
C LEU A 78 -3.49 7.49 3.05
N THR A 79 -4.69 8.09 3.11
CA THR A 79 -4.86 9.48 3.56
C THR A 79 -4.48 9.66 5.02
N LYS A 80 -4.89 8.76 5.92
CA LYS A 80 -4.49 8.82 7.33
C LYS A 80 -2.99 8.68 7.54
N PHE A 81 -2.34 7.80 6.77
CA PHE A 81 -0.89 7.69 6.80
C PHE A 81 -0.23 8.99 6.33
N ALA A 82 -0.69 9.55 5.21
CA ALA A 82 -0.18 10.80 4.66
C ALA A 82 -0.31 11.95 5.67
N GLU A 83 -1.49 12.12 6.29
CA GLU A 83 -1.74 13.14 7.31
C GLU A 83 -0.80 12.97 8.53
N ALA A 84 -0.63 11.73 9.02
CA ALA A 84 0.28 11.45 10.13
C ALA A 84 1.76 11.72 9.78
N ALA A 85 2.11 11.68 8.50
CA ALA A 85 3.44 11.99 7.98
C ALA A 85 3.58 13.44 7.46
N GLY A 86 2.59 14.32 7.71
CA GLY A 86 2.63 15.73 7.30
C GLY A 86 2.39 15.97 5.81
N LEU A 87 1.83 15.00 5.09
CA LEU A 87 1.46 15.10 3.68
C LEU A 87 -0.03 15.43 3.53
N ALA A 88 -0.37 16.11 2.43
CA ALA A 88 -1.75 16.46 2.12
C ALA A 88 -2.44 15.35 1.33
N ARG A 89 -3.79 15.37 1.32
CA ARG A 89 -4.59 14.50 0.45
C ARG A 89 -4.22 14.65 -1.03
N ALA A 90 -3.82 15.85 -1.47
CA ALA A 90 -3.36 16.08 -2.83
C ALA A 90 -2.14 15.22 -3.17
N ASP A 91 -1.18 15.07 -2.23
CA ASP A 91 -0.01 14.21 -2.41
C ASP A 91 -0.42 12.75 -2.61
N VAL A 92 -1.41 12.27 -1.85
CA VAL A 92 -1.97 10.91 -2.02
C VAL A 92 -2.54 10.71 -3.42
N MET A 93 -3.32 11.67 -3.91
CA MET A 93 -3.90 11.58 -5.24
C MET A 93 -2.84 11.62 -6.34
N MET A 94 -1.78 12.42 -6.17
CA MET A 94 -0.66 12.47 -7.11
C MET A 94 0.11 11.14 -7.15
N VAL A 95 0.44 10.58 -5.99
CA VAL A 95 1.12 9.28 -5.90
C VAL A 95 0.24 8.17 -6.50
N LEU A 96 -1.06 8.16 -6.16
CA LEU A 96 -2.01 7.20 -6.72
C LEU A 96 -2.09 7.26 -8.25
N ALA A 97 -2.17 8.47 -8.81
CA ALA A 97 -2.22 8.66 -10.26
C ALA A 97 -0.93 8.20 -10.94
N ARG A 98 0.23 8.52 -10.35
CA ARG A 98 1.55 8.12 -10.85
C ARG A 98 1.71 6.60 -10.89
N GLU A 99 1.53 5.93 -9.76
CA GLU A 99 1.73 4.47 -9.66
C GLU A 99 0.75 3.71 -10.57
N ARG A 100 -0.49 4.22 -10.72
CA ARG A 100 -1.46 3.66 -11.66
C ARG A 100 -1.00 3.79 -13.11
N ALA A 101 -0.46 4.94 -13.49
CA ALA A 101 0.06 5.16 -14.84
C ALA A 101 1.26 4.27 -15.15
N ASP A 102 2.17 4.10 -14.18
CA ASP A 102 3.34 3.22 -14.31
C ASP A 102 2.92 1.75 -14.47
N LEU A 103 1.97 1.27 -13.64
CA LEU A 103 1.41 -0.08 -13.76
C LEU A 103 0.76 -0.34 -15.13
N PHE A 104 0.01 0.62 -15.67
CA PHE A 104 -0.56 0.49 -17.01
C PHE A 104 0.50 0.46 -18.11
N ARG A 105 1.56 1.27 -17.98
CA ARG A 105 2.67 1.30 -18.95
C ARG A 105 3.39 -0.04 -18.98
N GLU A 106 3.70 -0.61 -17.81
CA GLU A 106 4.34 -1.93 -17.69
C GLU A 106 3.47 -3.04 -18.29
N ALA A 107 2.17 -3.06 -17.96
CA ALA A 107 1.24 -4.04 -18.52
C ALA A 107 1.15 -3.95 -20.05
N LYS A 108 1.15 -2.74 -20.61
CA LYS A 108 1.11 -2.51 -22.06
C LYS A 108 2.37 -3.01 -22.76
N GLU A 109 3.54 -2.75 -22.21
CA GLU A 109 4.82 -3.22 -22.80
C GLU A 109 4.94 -4.75 -22.76
N LEU A 110 4.47 -5.40 -21.69
CA LEU A 110 4.44 -6.87 -21.61
C LEU A 110 3.57 -7.49 -22.70
N LEU A 111 2.40 -6.91 -22.99
CA LEU A 111 1.51 -7.38 -24.05
C LEU A 111 2.13 -7.19 -25.45
N LYS A 112 2.79 -6.05 -25.67
CA LYS A 112 3.47 -5.72 -26.94
C LYS A 112 4.64 -6.67 -27.24
N ASN A 113 5.41 -7.04 -26.23
CA ASN A 113 6.56 -7.94 -26.39
C ASN A 113 6.13 -9.40 -26.60
N ARG A 114 5.02 -9.84 -25.99
CA ARG A 114 4.46 -11.19 -26.22
C ARG A 114 3.88 -11.39 -27.62
N GLY A 115 3.48 -10.33 -28.31
CA GLY A 115 2.96 -10.41 -29.68
C GLY A 115 4.04 -10.40 -30.78
N ARG A 116 5.33 -10.34 -30.43
CA ARG A 116 6.47 -10.31 -31.37
C ARG A 116 7.42 -11.51 -31.23
N SER A 117 7.08 -12.50 -30.42
CA SER A 117 7.79 -13.79 -30.31
C SER A 117 6.93 -14.87 -30.95
#